data_AF-A0A968DMM5-F1
#
_entry.id   AF-A0A968DMM5-F1
#
_cell.length_a   1.000
_cell.length_b   1.000
_cell.length_c   1.000
_cell.angle_alpha   90.00
_cell.angle_beta   90.00
_cell.angle_gamma   90.00
#
_symmetry.space_group_name_H-M   'P 1'
#
loop_
_entity.id
_entity.type
_entity.pdbx_description
1 polymer ?
#
loop_
_entity_poly.entity_id
_entity_poly.type
_entity_poly.pdbx_seq_one_letter_code
_entity_poly.pdbx_strand_id
1 'polypeptide(L)'
;MINKYPIVVIFFIIVSGLLISGCSTTNSLENPQRQSYEIAPLTGMPLEVQSAPVTVKQAYQFAVANPDILSQLPCYCGCGGMGHTSNYSCYIAGEDDNGELAFDNHALGCSICVDITQDAMRMLEEGKSTGEIRTYVDQTYSL
;
A
#
# COMPACT_ATOMS: atom_id res chain seq x y z
N MET A 1 -13.83 50.07 54.79
CA MET A 1 -13.14 50.57 53.58
C MET A 1 -11.66 50.19 53.72
N ILE A 2 -11.26 49.09 53.09
CA ILE A 2 -9.97 48.42 53.28
C ILE A 2 -9.09 48.68 52.03
N ASN A 3 -7.83 49.06 52.28
CA ASN A 3 -6.67 49.24 51.38
C ASN A 3 -6.80 48.62 49.98
N LYS A 4 -6.71 49.36 48.86
CA LYS A 4 -5.54 50.08 48.29
C LYS A 4 -4.27 49.24 48.29
N TYR A 5 -4.09 48.53 47.16
CA TYR A 5 -2.91 47.77 46.75
C TYR A 5 -1.58 48.45 47.09
N PRO A 6 -0.70 47.75 47.81
CA PRO A 6 0.73 47.91 47.65
C PRO A 6 1.36 46.58 47.23
N ILE A 7 2.59 46.61 46.69
CA ILE A 7 3.42 45.46 46.30
C ILE A 7 3.03 44.93 44.89
N VAL A 8 3.36 45.54 43.75
CA VAL A 8 4.63 46.18 43.28
C VAL A 8 5.88 45.30 43.44
N VAL A 9 5.73 44.00 43.73
CA VAL A 9 6.88 43.07 43.76
C VAL A 9 6.52 41.70 43.20
N ILE A 10 5.97 41.65 41.99
CA ILE A 10 6.06 40.45 41.13
C ILE A 10 6.30 40.92 39.68
N PHE A 11 7.33 41.74 39.51
CA PHE A 11 7.98 42.04 38.24
C PHE A 11 9.47 41.81 38.54
N PHE A 12 10.15 40.98 37.73
CA PHE A 12 11.47 40.36 37.95
C PHE A 12 11.49 39.01 38.67
N ILE A 13 11.07 37.94 37.99
CA ILE A 13 11.95 36.78 37.72
C ILE A 13 11.66 36.33 36.28
N ILE A 14 12.16 37.12 35.34
CA ILE A 14 12.56 36.64 34.02
C ILE A 14 13.98 36.13 34.25
N VAL A 15 14.27 34.88 33.88
CA VAL A 15 15.54 34.39 33.30
C VAL A 15 15.63 32.87 33.47
N SER A 16 15.83 32.21 32.31
CA SER A 16 16.43 30.89 32.11
C SER A 16 15.59 29.64 32.39
N GLY A 17 14.70 29.36 31.44
CA GLY A 17 14.38 27.99 31.08
C GLY A 17 13.86 27.97 29.65
N LEU A 18 14.39 27.06 28.82
CA LEU A 18 13.96 26.72 27.45
C LEU A 18 14.71 27.42 26.32
N LEU A 19 15.86 26.86 25.94
CA LEU A 19 16.28 26.79 24.54
C LEU A 19 16.99 25.43 24.31
N ILE A 20 16.20 24.36 24.15
CA ILE A 20 16.64 23.10 23.52
C ILE A 20 15.49 22.62 22.64
N SER A 21 15.85 22.20 21.42
CA SER A 21 15.03 21.59 20.36
C SER A 21 14.16 22.59 19.57
N GLY A 22 14.06 22.53 18.25
CA GLY A 22 14.46 21.52 17.27
C GLY A 22 13.68 21.83 15.96
N CYS A 23 14.16 21.28 14.85
CA CYS A 23 13.76 21.51 13.46
C CYS A 23 12.29 21.88 13.15
N SER A 24 12.12 22.74 12.13
CA SER A 24 10.85 22.89 11.40
C SER A 24 10.44 21.56 10.78
N THR A 25 9.42 20.91 11.35
CA THR A 25 8.64 19.88 10.68
C THR A 25 7.47 20.55 9.99
N THR A 26 7.45 20.39 8.67
CA THR A 26 6.30 20.71 7.82
C THR A 26 5.07 19.97 8.33
N ASN A 27 3.96 20.67 8.45
CA ASN A 27 2.66 20.11 8.75
C ASN A 27 2.25 19.09 7.66
N SER A 28 2.57 17.81 7.86
CA SER A 28 1.84 16.73 7.22
C SER A 28 0.74 16.33 8.20
N LEU A 29 -0.50 16.53 7.79
CA LEU A 29 -1.66 15.95 8.46
C LEU A 29 -1.61 14.43 8.24
N GLU A 30 -0.76 13.73 8.99
CA GLU A 30 -0.75 12.27 9.02
C GLU A 30 -1.94 11.79 9.85
N ASN A 31 -2.95 11.26 9.17
CA ASN A 31 -3.99 10.45 9.78
C ASN A 31 -3.40 9.05 10.07
N PRO A 32 -3.15 8.63 11.33
CA PRO A 32 -2.32 7.46 11.62
C PRO A 32 -2.98 6.08 11.45
N GLN A 33 -4.09 5.94 10.70
CA GLN A 33 -4.89 4.69 10.71
C GLN A 33 -5.37 4.18 9.34
N ARG A 34 -4.60 4.34 8.27
CA ARG A 34 -4.84 3.60 7.02
C ARG A 34 -3.52 2.93 6.64
N GLN A 35 -3.39 1.62 6.80
CA GLN A 35 -2.33 0.90 6.08
C GLN A 35 -2.69 0.98 4.59
N SER A 36 -2.24 2.04 3.93
CA SER A 36 -2.34 2.15 2.48
C SER A 36 -1.18 1.36 1.89
N TYR A 37 -1.50 0.35 1.10
CA TYR A 37 -0.54 -0.32 0.24
C TYR A 37 0.11 0.67 -0.74
N GLU A 38 1.24 0.27 -1.31
CA GLU A 38 1.93 1.07 -2.32
C GLU A 38 1.43 0.74 -3.74
N ILE A 39 1.60 1.67 -4.68
CA ILE A 39 1.28 1.49 -6.09
C ILE A 39 2.51 1.90 -6.89
N ALA A 40 3.08 0.95 -7.66
CA ALA A 40 4.25 1.21 -8.48
C ALA A 40 3.92 2.20 -9.62
N PRO A 41 4.90 2.98 -10.12
CA PRO A 41 4.68 3.79 -11.31
C PRO A 41 4.38 2.89 -12.53
N LEU A 42 3.51 3.38 -13.40
CA LEU A 42 3.22 2.71 -14.67
C LEU A 42 4.40 2.82 -15.66
N THR A 43 5.22 3.86 -15.51
CA THR A 43 6.45 4.06 -16.29
C THR A 43 7.42 2.91 -16.04
N GLY A 44 7.91 2.30 -17.12
CA GLY A 44 8.82 1.14 -17.05
C GLY A 44 8.13 -0.21 -17.19
N MET A 45 6.79 -0.26 -17.13
CA MET A 45 6.03 -1.47 -17.46
C MET A 45 5.93 -1.69 -18.98
N PRO A 46 5.64 -2.91 -19.46
CA PRO A 46 5.40 -3.19 -20.88
C PRO A 46 4.31 -2.29 -21.49
N LEU A 47 4.43 -1.93 -22.77
CA LEU A 47 3.51 -1.02 -23.45
C LEU A 47 2.07 -1.55 -23.47
N GLU A 48 1.91 -2.87 -23.53
CA GLU A 48 0.62 -3.56 -23.46
C GLU A 48 -0.06 -3.31 -22.11
N VAL A 49 0.69 -3.37 -21.01
CA VAL A 49 0.20 -3.00 -19.67
C VAL A 49 -0.16 -1.52 -19.64
N GLN A 50 0.71 -0.64 -20.14
CA GLN A 50 0.44 0.81 -20.14
C GLN A 50 -0.84 1.20 -20.91
N SER A 51 -1.20 0.41 -21.92
CA SER A 51 -2.37 0.61 -22.78
C SER A 51 -3.61 -0.15 -22.30
N ALA A 52 -3.51 -0.95 -21.23
CA ALA A 52 -4.59 -1.76 -20.72
C ALA A 52 -5.69 -0.92 -20.02
N PRO A 53 -6.89 -1.50 -19.78
CA PRO A 53 -7.92 -0.89 -18.95
C PRO A 53 -7.39 -0.49 -17.57
N VAL A 54 -8.03 0.52 -16.96
CA VAL A 54 -7.55 1.12 -15.69
C VAL A 54 -7.36 0.08 -14.58
N THR A 55 -8.31 -0.84 -14.41
CA THR A 55 -8.24 -1.88 -13.37
C THR A 55 -7.08 -2.84 -13.59
N VAL A 56 -6.80 -3.20 -14.85
CA VAL A 56 -5.67 -4.06 -15.21
C VAL A 56 -4.35 -3.34 -14.89
N LYS A 57 -4.23 -2.06 -15.27
CA LYS A 57 -3.04 -1.24 -14.95
C LYS A 57 -2.80 -1.17 -13.45
N GLN A 58 -3.83 -0.86 -12.68
CA GLN A 58 -3.75 -0.81 -11.23
C GLN A 58 -3.33 -2.16 -10.64
N ALA A 59 -3.84 -3.27 -11.17
CA ALA A 59 -3.46 -4.60 -10.71
C ALA A 59 -1.97 -4.90 -10.97
N TYR A 60 -1.42 -4.55 -12.13
CA TYR A 60 0.02 -4.66 -12.40
C TYR A 60 0.85 -3.77 -11.48
N GLN A 61 0.44 -2.51 -11.28
CA GLN A 61 1.13 -1.58 -10.39
C GLN A 61 1.11 -2.05 -8.94
N PHE A 62 0.00 -2.62 -8.49
CA PHE A 62 -0.13 -3.21 -7.17
C PHE A 62 0.73 -4.46 -7.03
N ALA A 63 0.76 -5.34 -8.04
CA ALA A 63 1.57 -6.55 -8.02
C ALA A 63 3.07 -6.24 -7.87
N VAL A 64 3.57 -5.24 -8.60
CA VAL A 64 4.97 -4.81 -8.50
C VAL A 64 5.29 -4.25 -7.11
N ALA A 65 4.38 -3.46 -6.52
CA ALA A 65 4.62 -2.81 -5.24
C ALA A 65 4.39 -3.70 -4.02
N ASN A 66 3.58 -4.77 -4.14
CA ASN A 66 3.15 -5.60 -3.02
C ASN A 66 3.32 -7.11 -3.31
N PRO A 67 4.54 -7.56 -3.65
CA PRO A 67 4.81 -8.96 -3.98
C PRO A 67 4.54 -9.91 -2.81
N ASP A 68 4.76 -9.45 -1.59
CA ASP A 68 4.52 -10.19 -0.35
C ASP A 68 3.04 -10.49 -0.12
N ILE A 69 2.15 -9.56 -0.48
CA ILE A 69 0.70 -9.74 -0.38
C ILE A 69 0.23 -10.72 -1.45
N LEU A 70 0.50 -10.43 -2.73
CA LEU A 70 -0.04 -11.26 -3.82
C LEU A 70 0.56 -12.65 -3.90
N SER A 71 1.76 -12.87 -3.35
CA SER A 71 2.35 -14.21 -3.25
C SER A 71 1.61 -15.12 -2.27
N GLN A 72 0.87 -14.55 -1.32
CA GLN A 72 0.06 -15.31 -0.36
C GLN A 72 -1.35 -15.63 -0.88
N LEU A 73 -1.82 -14.91 -1.90
CA LEU A 73 -3.14 -15.11 -2.49
C LEU A 73 -3.04 -16.12 -3.63
N PRO A 74 -3.92 -17.14 -3.68
CA PRO A 74 -3.96 -18.07 -4.79
C PRO A 74 -4.68 -17.40 -5.96
N CYS A 75 -4.58 -18.00 -7.14
CA CYS A 75 -5.48 -17.71 -8.23
C CYS A 75 -6.17 -19.00 -8.65
N TYR A 76 -7.49 -18.93 -8.86
CA TYR A 76 -8.33 -20.07 -9.21
C TYR A 76 -8.67 -20.11 -10.71
N CYS A 77 -7.83 -19.51 -11.57
CA CYS A 77 -8.02 -19.55 -13.04
C CYS A 77 -7.71 -20.90 -13.70
N GLY A 78 -7.25 -21.92 -12.96
CA GLY A 78 -6.84 -23.22 -13.52
C GLY A 78 -5.52 -23.19 -14.30
N CYS A 79 -4.84 -22.04 -14.25
CA CYS A 79 -3.60 -21.67 -14.94
C CYS A 79 -2.32 -22.21 -14.26
N GLY A 80 -2.44 -22.91 -13.13
CA GLY A 80 -1.29 -23.39 -12.35
C GLY A 80 -0.34 -24.34 -13.11
N GLY A 81 -0.85 -25.09 -14.10
CA GLY A 81 -0.03 -25.92 -14.99
C GLY A 81 0.95 -25.11 -15.88
N MET A 82 0.77 -23.80 -16.00
CA MET A 82 1.69 -22.88 -16.70
C MET A 82 2.76 -22.30 -15.78
N GLY A 83 2.77 -22.66 -14.49
CA GLY A 83 3.69 -22.11 -13.50
C GLY A 83 3.12 -20.96 -12.66
N HIS A 84 1.83 -20.62 -12.81
CA HIS A 84 1.19 -19.62 -11.96
C HIS A 84 0.80 -20.19 -10.59
N THR A 85 1.70 -20.07 -9.63
CA THR A 85 1.58 -20.65 -8.27
C THR A 85 0.84 -19.75 -7.27
N SER A 86 0.64 -18.48 -7.60
CA SER A 86 -0.06 -17.48 -6.80
C SER A 86 -0.68 -16.40 -7.69
N ASN A 87 -1.48 -15.51 -7.13
CA ASN A 87 -1.98 -14.36 -7.87
C ASN A 87 -0.83 -13.46 -8.36
N TYR A 88 0.28 -13.36 -7.61
CA TYR A 88 1.48 -12.61 -8.03
C TYR A 88 2.07 -13.13 -9.35
N SER A 89 2.18 -14.45 -9.49
CA SER A 89 2.78 -15.06 -10.68
C SER A 89 2.00 -14.82 -11.97
N CYS A 90 0.75 -14.35 -11.89
CA CYS A 90 -0.02 -13.94 -13.07
C CYS A 90 0.43 -12.58 -13.67
N TYR A 91 1.22 -11.81 -12.91
CA TYR A 91 1.73 -10.49 -13.29
C TYR A 91 3.23 -10.48 -13.51
N ILE A 92 3.98 -11.29 -12.74
CA ILE A 92 5.45 -11.31 -12.74
C ILE A 92 5.94 -12.73 -12.98
N ALA A 93 6.70 -12.92 -14.04
CA ALA A 93 7.30 -14.19 -14.43
C ALA A 93 8.62 -14.48 -13.69
N GLY A 94 9.28 -13.44 -13.17
CA GLY A 94 10.52 -13.59 -12.41
C GLY A 94 11.22 -12.25 -12.19
N GLU A 95 12.43 -12.33 -11.64
CA GLU A 95 13.32 -11.21 -11.37
C GLU A 95 14.74 -11.66 -11.72
N ASP A 96 15.51 -10.79 -12.38
CA ASP A 96 16.91 -11.07 -12.72
C ASP A 96 17.87 -10.78 -11.55
N ASP A 97 19.16 -11.08 -11.74
CA ASP A 97 20.19 -10.86 -10.70
C ASP A 97 20.39 -9.37 -10.32
N ASN A 98 19.88 -8.43 -11.12
CA ASN A 98 19.94 -6.99 -10.88
C ASN A 98 18.67 -6.44 -10.23
N GLY A 99 17.66 -7.28 -10.00
CA GLY A 99 16.36 -6.87 -9.50
C GLY A 99 15.40 -6.34 -10.56
N GLU A 100 15.69 -6.55 -11.85
CA GLU A 100 14.78 -6.19 -12.93
C GLU A 100 13.67 -7.24 -13.06
N LEU A 101 12.42 -6.79 -12.98
CA LEU A 101 11.25 -7.66 -13.06
C LEU A 101 10.95 -8.07 -14.50
N ALA A 102 10.81 -9.38 -14.71
CA ALA A 102 10.22 -9.93 -15.93
C ALA A 102 8.70 -10.00 -15.76
N PHE A 103 7.96 -9.25 -16.57
CA PHE A 103 6.50 -9.23 -16.53
C PHE A 103 5.89 -10.44 -17.23
N ASP A 104 4.83 -10.99 -16.64
CA ASP A 104 3.93 -11.94 -17.29
C ASP A 104 2.71 -11.20 -17.86
N ASN A 105 2.28 -11.55 -19.06
CA ASN A 105 1.16 -10.91 -19.75
C ASN A 105 -0.19 -11.60 -19.46
N HIS A 106 -0.23 -12.64 -18.64
CA HIS A 106 -1.43 -13.44 -18.41
C HIS A 106 -2.58 -12.61 -17.83
N ALA A 107 -2.30 -11.74 -16.86
CA ALA A 107 -3.31 -10.88 -16.26
C ALA A 107 -3.92 -9.84 -17.23
N LEU A 108 -3.31 -9.59 -18.40
CA LEU A 108 -3.95 -8.79 -19.46
C LEU A 108 -5.23 -9.47 -20.01
N GLY A 109 -5.30 -10.80 -19.96
CA GLY A 109 -6.39 -11.60 -20.52
C GLY A 109 -7.24 -12.37 -19.51
N CYS A 110 -6.85 -12.39 -18.22
CA CYS A 110 -7.56 -13.16 -17.20
C CYS A 110 -8.24 -12.23 -16.18
N SER A 111 -9.57 -12.13 -16.24
CA SER A 111 -10.33 -11.27 -15.32
C SER A 111 -10.22 -11.73 -13.87
N ILE A 112 -10.15 -13.03 -13.60
CA ILE A 112 -10.09 -13.57 -12.24
C ILE A 112 -8.84 -13.07 -11.50
N CYS A 113 -7.68 -13.06 -12.15
CA CYS A 113 -6.44 -12.55 -11.54
C CYS A 113 -6.60 -11.08 -11.14
N VAL A 114 -7.22 -10.30 -12.03
CA VAL A 114 -7.44 -8.86 -11.83
C VAL A 114 -8.45 -8.62 -10.72
N ASP A 115 -9.57 -9.35 -10.73
CA ASP A 115 -10.63 -9.23 -9.73
C ASP A 115 -10.11 -9.57 -8.32
N ILE A 116 -9.33 -10.64 -8.18
CA ILE A 116 -8.66 -11.00 -6.91
C ILE A 116 -7.76 -9.87 -6.43
N THR A 117 -6.98 -9.24 -7.32
CA THR A 117 -6.13 -8.10 -6.94
C THR A 117 -6.94 -6.87 -6.54
N GLN A 118 -8.03 -6.58 -7.27
CA GLN A 118 -8.92 -5.46 -6.93
C GLN A 118 -9.60 -5.67 -5.58
N ASP A 119 -10.01 -6.90 -5.26
CA ASP A 119 -10.56 -7.24 -3.96
C ASP A 119 -9.51 -7.14 -2.85
N ALA A 120 -8.29 -7.57 -3.11
CA ALA A 120 -7.19 -7.41 -2.15
C ALA A 120 -6.95 -5.92 -1.85
N MET A 121 -6.87 -5.08 -2.87
CA MET A 121 -6.74 -3.61 -2.72
C MET A 121 -7.89 -3.04 -1.88
N ARG A 122 -9.14 -3.34 -2.24
CA ARG A 122 -10.33 -2.89 -1.50
C ARG A 122 -10.28 -3.33 -0.03
N MET A 123 -9.95 -4.58 0.23
CA MET A 123 -9.93 -5.12 1.60
C MET A 123 -8.78 -4.57 2.44
N LEU A 124 -7.61 -4.31 1.84
CA LEU A 124 -6.52 -3.60 2.54
C LEU A 124 -6.94 -2.18 2.94
N GLU A 125 -7.66 -1.47 2.05
CA GLU A 125 -8.26 -0.19 2.40
C GLU A 125 -9.27 -0.30 3.55
N GLU A 126 -10.02 -1.39 3.63
CA GLU A 126 -10.92 -1.70 4.76
C GLU A 126 -10.15 -2.08 6.06
N GLY A 127 -8.83 -2.15 6.01
CA GLY A 127 -7.96 -2.49 7.15
C GLY A 127 -7.86 -3.99 7.41
N LYS A 128 -8.19 -4.83 6.42
CA LYS A 128 -8.10 -6.29 6.51
C LYS A 128 -6.67 -6.77 6.39
N SER A 129 -6.35 -7.82 7.15
CA SER A 129 -5.07 -8.52 7.04
C SER A 129 -5.01 -9.39 5.78
N THR A 130 -3.81 -9.67 5.28
CA THR A 130 -3.59 -10.59 4.14
C THR A 130 -4.23 -11.97 4.38
N GLY A 131 -4.27 -12.46 5.62
CA GLY A 131 -4.94 -13.72 5.97
C GLY A 131 -6.46 -13.66 5.85
N GLU A 132 -7.09 -12.55 6.22
CA GLU A 132 -8.53 -12.33 5.99
C GLU A 132 -8.83 -12.20 4.49
N ILE A 133 -7.97 -11.53 3.73
CA ILE A 133 -8.08 -11.42 2.27
C ILE A 133 -7.96 -12.80 1.63
N ARG A 134 -6.97 -13.60 2.04
CA ARG A 134 -6.81 -14.98 1.59
C ARG A 134 -8.08 -15.79 1.84
N THR A 135 -8.64 -15.70 3.05
CA THR A 135 -9.88 -16.41 3.41
C THR A 135 -11.04 -16.00 2.50
N TYR A 136 -11.19 -14.70 2.24
CA TYR A 136 -12.20 -14.19 1.31
C TYR A 136 -11.98 -14.69 -0.12
N VAL A 137 -10.74 -14.66 -0.60
CA VAL A 137 -10.39 -15.13 -1.95
C VAL A 137 -10.70 -16.62 -2.10
N ASP A 138 -10.32 -17.45 -1.13
CA ASP A 138 -10.63 -18.87 -1.13
C ASP A 138 -12.15 -19.08 -1.18
N GLN A 139 -12.91 -18.43 -0.31
CA GLN A 139 -14.38 -18.57 -0.27
C GLN A 139 -15.09 -18.09 -1.55
N THR A 140 -14.53 -17.10 -2.23
CA THR A 140 -15.18 -16.44 -3.37
C THR A 140 -14.83 -17.12 -4.69
N TYR A 141 -13.59 -17.61 -4.82
CA TYR A 141 -13.04 -18.02 -6.12
C TYR A 141 -12.71 -19.52 -6.23
N SER A 142 -12.69 -20.30 -5.14
CA SER A 142 -12.16 -21.68 -5.12
C SER A 142 -13.12 -22.79 -5.60
N LEU A 143 -13.99 -22.53 -6.58
CA LEU A 143 -15.07 -23.42 -7.07
C LEU A 143 -14.92 -24.92 -6.79
#